data_AF-D8MJ31-F1
#
_entry.id   AF-D8MJ31-F1
#
_cell.length_a   1.000
_cell.length_b   1.000
_cell.length_c   1.000
_cell.angle_alpha   90.00
_cell.angle_beta   90.00
_cell.angle_gamma   90.00
#
_symmetry.space_group_name_H-M   'P 1'
#
loop_
_entity.id
_entity.type
_entity.pdbx_description
1 polymer ?
#
loop_
_entity_poly.entity_id
_entity_poly.type
_entity_poly.pdbx_seq_one_letter_code
_entity_poly.pdbx_strand_id
1 'polypeptide(L)'
;TWLRSLMGQYLSFEQATEDALVYTCNRLGLDLDARTQAILCEEYLKLSPYPETPAALATLQAMGLPLAILSNGSVHSIHRVVSHSGLQDRFAHLISVENVAVFKPHRTVYELGEQTFGVARDRIL
;
A
#
# COMPACT_ATOMS: atom_id res chain seq x y z
N THR A 1 4.12 -6.49 -9.36
CA THR A 1 2.67 -6.15 -9.36
C THR A 1 2.07 -6.14 -10.76
N TRP A 2 2.46 -5.25 -11.69
CA TRP A 2 1.82 -5.12 -13.01
C TRP A 2 1.79 -6.41 -13.84
N LEU A 3 2.93 -7.08 -14.00
CA LEU A 3 3.00 -8.34 -14.75
C LEU A 3 2.07 -9.41 -14.16
N ARG A 4 2.01 -9.52 -12.83
CA ARG A 4 1.12 -10.43 -12.13
C ARG A 4 -0.35 -10.14 -12.43
N SER A 5 -0.76 -8.87 -12.42
CA SER A 5 -2.12 -8.46 -12.81
C SER A 5 -2.42 -8.82 -14.27
N LEU A 6 -1.52 -8.49 -15.20
CA LEU A 6 -1.71 -8.73 -16.64
C LEU A 6 -1.75 -10.21 -16.99
N MET A 7 -1.04 -11.04 -16.23
CA MET A 7 -1.04 -12.50 -16.38
C MET A 7 -2.19 -13.20 -15.64
N GLY A 8 -3.01 -12.47 -14.87
CA GLY A 8 -4.04 -13.07 -14.02
C GLY A 8 -3.48 -13.94 -12.89
N GLN A 9 -2.26 -13.63 -12.41
CA GLN A 9 -1.53 -14.37 -11.38
C GLN A 9 -1.30 -13.51 -10.14
N TYR A 10 -2.40 -13.01 -9.56
CA TYR A 10 -2.34 -12.23 -8.33
C TYR A 10 -1.72 -13.02 -7.18
N LEU A 11 -0.88 -12.33 -6.41
CA LEU A 11 -0.37 -12.72 -5.10
C LEU A 11 -0.40 -11.46 -4.23
N SER A 12 -0.25 -11.62 -2.91
CA SER A 12 -0.20 -10.49 -1.99
C SER A 12 0.96 -9.53 -2.33
N PHE A 13 0.86 -8.30 -1.84
CA PHE A 13 1.90 -7.31 -2.06
C PHE A 13 3.21 -7.70 -1.34
N GLU A 14 3.13 -8.35 -0.18
CA GLU A 14 4.28 -8.87 0.55
C GLU A 14 5.04 -9.90 -0.29
N GLN A 15 4.33 -10.84 -0.93
CA GLN A 15 4.99 -11.81 -1.82
C GLN A 15 5.63 -11.11 -3.02
N ALA A 16 4.96 -10.11 -3.60
CA ALA A 16 5.54 -9.33 -4.69
C ALA A 16 6.80 -8.55 -4.26
N THR A 17 6.85 -8.05 -3.02
CA THR A 17 8.01 -7.40 -2.42
C THR A 17 9.16 -8.39 -2.21
N GLU A 18 8.85 -9.57 -1.67
CA GLU A 18 9.82 -10.65 -1.47
C GLU A 18 10.44 -11.11 -2.80
N ASP A 19 9.61 -11.40 -3.81
CA ASP A 19 10.07 -11.83 -5.13
C ASP A 19 10.95 -10.76 -5.78
N ALA A 20 10.59 -9.48 -5.62
CA ALA A 20 11.37 -8.36 -6.14
C ALA A 20 12.72 -8.20 -5.43
N LEU A 21 12.76 -8.42 -4.10
CA LEU A 21 14.01 -8.41 -3.33
C LEU A 21 14.94 -9.54 -3.79
N VAL A 22 14.43 -10.77 -3.87
CA VAL A 22 15.19 -11.94 -4.35
C VAL A 22 15.73 -11.70 -5.76
N TYR A 23 14.88 -11.21 -6.68
CA TYR A 23 15.32 -10.86 -8.03
C TYR A 23 16.45 -9.82 -8.02
N THR A 24 16.31 -8.77 -7.21
CA THR A 24 17.29 -7.67 -7.13
C THR A 24 18.65 -8.16 -6.63
N CYS A 25 18.67 -8.95 -5.54
CA CYS A 25 19.91 -9.53 -5.01
C CYS A 25 20.58 -10.45 -6.03
N ASN A 26 19.83 -11.35 -6.65
CA ASN A 26 20.36 -12.23 -7.71
C ASN A 26 20.94 -11.45 -8.89
N ARG A 27 20.24 -10.39 -9.33
CA ARG A 27 20.66 -9.56 -10.46
C ARG A 27 21.96 -8.80 -10.20
N LEU A 28 22.22 -8.48 -8.93
CA LEU A 28 23.41 -7.76 -8.45
C LEU A 28 24.52 -8.71 -7.96
N GLY A 29 24.28 -10.02 -7.89
CA GLY A 29 25.24 -10.99 -7.36
C GLY A 29 25.45 -10.85 -5.85
N LEU A 30 24.41 -10.45 -5.11
CA LEU A 30 24.44 -10.32 -3.64
C LEU A 30 23.87 -11.59 -3.00
N ASP A 31 24.59 -12.12 -2.02
CA ASP A 31 24.07 -13.21 -1.18
C ASP A 31 22.89 -12.72 -0.34
N LEU A 32 21.81 -13.48 -0.36
CA LEU A 32 20.60 -13.20 0.41
C LEU A 32 20.18 -14.46 1.15
N ASP A 33 20.56 -14.57 2.42
CA ASP A 33 20.07 -15.63 3.29
C ASP A 33 18.62 -15.35 3.75
N ALA A 34 17.94 -16.41 4.21
CA ALA A 34 16.54 -16.33 4.63
C ALA A 34 16.29 -15.35 5.80
N ARG A 35 17.27 -15.16 6.69
CA ARG A 35 17.15 -14.23 7.83
C ARG A 35 17.20 -12.79 7.33
N THR A 36 18.15 -12.49 6.46
CA THR A 36 18.35 -11.16 5.87
C THR A 36 17.16 -10.79 4.99
N GLN A 37 16.66 -11.73 4.19
CA GLN A 37 15.43 -11.57 3.42
C GLN A 37 14.24 -11.19 4.30
N ALA A 38 14.00 -11.95 5.38
CA ALA A 38 12.91 -11.68 6.30
C ALA A 38 13.03 -10.29 6.97
N ILE A 39 14.24 -9.90 7.39
CA ILE A 39 14.50 -8.58 7.98
C ILE A 39 14.19 -7.47 6.96
N LEU A 40 14.71 -7.56 5.74
CA LEU A 40 14.52 -6.54 4.72
C LEU A 40 13.06 -6.41 4.29
N CYS A 41 12.32 -7.53 4.18
CA CYS A 41 10.88 -7.49 3.92
C CYS A 41 10.11 -6.83 5.09
N GLU A 42 10.47 -7.12 6.34
CA GLU A 42 9.84 -6.52 7.52
C GLU A 42 10.09 -5.00 7.61
N GLU A 43 11.24 -4.50 7.14
CA GLU A 43 11.51 -3.05 7.10
C GLU A 43 10.54 -2.30 6.17
N TYR A 44 10.00 -2.97 5.14
CA TYR A 44 8.96 -2.39 4.30
C TYR A 44 7.65 -2.10 5.07
N LEU A 45 7.42 -2.79 6.19
CA LEU A 45 6.26 -2.58 7.06
C LEU A 45 6.47 -1.42 8.06
N LYS A 46 7.66 -0.82 8.08
CA LYS A 46 8.09 0.23 9.02
C LYS A 46 8.50 1.52 8.30
N LEU A 47 7.97 1.75 7.10
CA LEU A 47 8.28 2.95 6.33
C LEU A 47 7.86 4.20 7.11
N SER A 48 8.80 5.13 7.28
CA SER A 48 8.54 6.45 7.85
C SER A 48 7.70 7.28 6.87
N PRO A 49 6.72 8.05 7.36
CA PRO A 49 6.04 9.04 6.51
C PRO A 49 7.01 10.15 6.14
N TYR A 50 6.74 10.86 5.03
CA TYR A 50 7.46 12.09 4.74
C TYR A 50 7.22 13.13 5.86
N PRO A 51 8.21 13.96 6.22
CA PRO A 51 8.12 14.87 7.38
C PRO A 51 6.90 15.81 7.37
N GLU A 52 6.46 16.23 6.18
CA GLU A 52 5.31 17.12 5.97
C GLU A 52 3.95 16.41 6.02
N THR A 53 3.93 15.07 5.86
CA THR A 53 2.69 14.28 5.76
C THR A 53 1.77 14.45 6.97
N PRO A 54 2.25 14.35 8.24
CA PRO A 54 1.37 14.50 9.40
C PRO A 54 0.68 15.86 9.46
N ALA A 55 1.39 16.95 9.13
CA ALA A 55 0.85 18.30 9.13
C ALA A 55 -0.19 18.49 8.02
N ALA A 56 0.12 18.02 6.80
CA ALA A 56 -0.80 18.09 5.67
C ALA A 56 -2.12 17.33 5.93
N LEU A 57 -2.04 16.11 6.47
CA LEU A 57 -3.23 15.33 6.84
C LEU A 57 -4.04 16.04 7.93
N ALA A 58 -3.39 16.64 8.93
CA ALA A 58 -4.09 17.39 9.97
C ALA A 58 -4.84 18.61 9.39
N THR A 59 -4.25 19.33 8.43
CA THR A 59 -4.92 20.43 7.73
C THR A 59 -6.16 19.94 6.98
N LEU A 60 -6.05 18.85 6.23
CA LEU A 60 -7.19 18.31 5.49
C LEU A 60 -8.31 17.80 6.41
N GLN A 61 -7.96 17.17 7.54
CA GLN A 61 -8.94 16.79 8.56
C GLN A 61 -9.64 18.00 9.16
N ALA A 62 -8.90 19.09 9.45
CA ALA A 62 -9.47 20.32 9.98
C ALA A 62 -10.44 21.01 9.00
N MET A 63 -10.30 20.76 7.69
CA MET A 63 -11.26 21.18 6.67
C MET A 63 -12.53 20.32 6.63
N GLY A 64 -12.64 19.28 7.46
CA GLY A 64 -13.77 18.35 7.49
C GLY A 64 -13.78 17.34 6.34
N LEU A 65 -12.65 17.16 5.65
CA LEU A 65 -12.53 16.19 4.55
C LEU A 65 -12.23 14.80 5.09
N PRO A 66 -13.00 13.76 4.71
CA PRO A 66 -12.66 12.40 5.06
C PRO A 66 -11.43 11.94 4.25
N LEU A 67 -10.48 11.31 4.92
CA LEU A 67 -9.22 10.87 4.30
C LEU A 67 -9.18 9.35 4.18
N ALA A 68 -8.60 8.84 3.11
CA ALA A 68 -8.35 7.41 2.97
C ALA A 68 -7.01 7.12 2.29
N ILE A 69 -6.53 5.91 2.50
CA ILE A 69 -5.46 5.32 1.68
C ILE A 69 -6.09 4.30 0.75
N LEU A 70 -5.82 4.40 -0.55
CA LEU A 70 -5.99 3.31 -1.50
C LEU A 70 -4.60 2.82 -1.88
N SER A 71 -4.24 1.57 -1.58
CA SER A 71 -2.88 1.08 -1.78
C SER A 71 -2.85 -0.33 -2.36
N ASN A 72 -1.79 -0.63 -3.12
CA ASN A 72 -1.46 -1.98 -3.58
C ASN A 72 -1.13 -2.91 -2.41
N GLY A 73 -0.74 -2.37 -1.25
CA GLY A 73 -0.48 -3.17 -0.05
C GLY A 73 -1.68 -4.04 0.34
N SER A 74 -1.43 -5.20 0.92
CA SER A 74 -2.44 -6.00 1.62
C SER A 74 -3.05 -5.21 2.79
N VAL A 75 -4.16 -5.71 3.33
CA VAL A 75 -4.74 -5.19 4.58
C VAL A 75 -3.68 -5.16 5.68
N HIS A 76 -2.92 -6.24 5.86
CA HIS A 76 -1.87 -6.32 6.87
C HIS A 76 -0.80 -5.22 6.67
N SER A 77 -0.24 -5.13 5.47
CA SER A 77 0.85 -4.19 5.19
C SER A 77 0.46 -2.72 5.37
N ILE A 78 -0.76 -2.34 4.93
CA ILE A 78 -1.25 -0.97 5.08
C ILE A 78 -1.42 -0.64 6.56
N HIS A 79 -2.05 -1.53 7.34
CA HIS A 79 -2.22 -1.32 8.77
C HIS A 79 -0.87 -1.20 9.49
N ARG A 80 0.10 -2.07 9.17
CA ARG A 80 1.43 -2.01 9.81
C ARG A 80 2.16 -0.70 9.54
N VAL A 81 2.22 -0.26 8.27
CA VAL A 81 2.88 1.01 7.91
C VAL A 81 2.19 2.20 8.56
N VAL A 82 0.85 2.26 8.49
CA VAL A 82 0.07 3.37 9.04
C VAL A 82 0.17 3.44 10.57
N SER A 83 0.05 2.31 11.26
CA SER A 83 0.20 2.26 12.72
C SER A 83 1.64 2.56 13.16
N HIS A 84 2.66 2.06 12.45
CA HIS A 84 4.06 2.40 12.71
C HIS A 84 4.33 3.90 12.56
N SER A 85 3.72 4.53 11.56
CA SER A 85 3.85 5.97 11.31
C SER A 85 3.09 6.87 12.30
N GLY A 86 2.25 6.30 13.18
CA GLY A 86 1.40 7.05 14.09
C GLY A 86 0.27 7.84 13.39
N LEU A 87 -0.11 7.45 12.16
CA LEU A 87 -1.09 8.16 11.34
C LEU A 87 -2.45 7.45 11.25
N GLN A 88 -2.68 6.39 12.03
CA GLN A 88 -3.92 5.61 11.97
C GLN A 88 -5.17 6.46 12.14
N ASP A 89 -5.18 7.36 13.13
CA ASP A 89 -6.34 8.21 13.42
C ASP A 89 -6.54 9.36 12.40
N ARG A 90 -5.69 9.42 11.37
CA ARG A 90 -5.80 10.40 10.28
C ARG A 90 -6.75 9.94 9.18
N PHE A 91 -7.00 8.63 9.05
CA PHE A 91 -7.74 8.06 7.92
C PHE A 91 -9.07 7.47 8.36
N ALA A 92 -10.15 7.83 7.66
CA ALA A 92 -11.45 7.21 7.79
C ALA A 92 -11.45 5.77 7.22
N HIS A 93 -10.67 5.54 6.15
CA HIS A 93 -10.59 4.23 5.50
C HIS A 93 -9.18 3.87 5.06
N LEU A 94 -8.83 2.58 5.20
CA LEU A 94 -7.64 1.97 4.64
C LEU A 94 -8.09 0.90 3.63
N ILE A 95 -7.87 1.16 2.35
CA ILE A 95 -8.43 0.39 1.22
C ILE A 95 -7.29 -0.36 0.53
N SER A 96 -7.35 -1.68 0.59
CA SER A 96 -6.42 -2.59 -0.07
C SER A 96 -6.96 -3.06 -1.42
N VAL A 97 -6.06 -3.26 -2.39
CA VAL A 97 -6.39 -3.97 -3.64
C VAL A 97 -6.67 -5.45 -3.46
N GLU A 98 -6.36 -6.02 -2.29
CA GLU A 98 -6.56 -7.45 -2.00
C GLU A 98 -8.00 -7.90 -2.26
N ASN A 99 -8.97 -7.03 -1.99
CA ASN A 99 -10.40 -7.28 -2.23
C ASN A 99 -10.76 -7.52 -3.70
N VAL A 100 -9.94 -7.04 -4.63
CA VAL A 100 -10.19 -7.14 -6.08
C VAL A 100 -9.13 -7.98 -6.79
N ALA A 101 -8.15 -8.52 -6.04
CA ALA A 101 -7.08 -9.38 -6.55
C ALA A 101 -6.40 -8.85 -7.84
N VAL A 102 -6.24 -7.53 -7.94
CA VAL A 102 -5.57 -6.88 -9.07
C VAL A 102 -4.90 -5.60 -8.62
N PHE A 103 -3.65 -5.37 -9.02
CA PHE A 103 -2.92 -4.15 -8.66
C PHE A 103 -3.30 -2.94 -9.52
N LYS A 104 -3.04 -1.74 -8.99
CA LYS A 104 -3.02 -0.49 -9.78
C LYS A 104 -2.12 -0.64 -11.01
N PRO A 105 -2.44 -0.02 -12.15
CA PRO A 105 -3.52 0.96 -12.36
C PRO A 105 -4.83 0.34 -12.89
N HIS A 106 -5.14 -0.91 -12.57
CA HIS A 106 -6.40 -1.51 -13.04
C HIS A 106 -7.62 -0.72 -12.53
N ARG A 107 -8.58 -0.43 -13.41
CA ARG A 107 -9.74 0.43 -13.12
C ARG A 107 -10.49 0.02 -11.85
N THR A 108 -10.72 -1.27 -11.66
CA THR A 108 -11.45 -1.84 -10.51
C THR A 108 -10.84 -1.47 -9.16
N VAL A 109 -9.53 -1.20 -9.10
CA VAL A 109 -8.89 -0.71 -7.87
C VAL A 109 -9.42 0.65 -7.47
N TYR A 110 -9.59 1.56 -8.43
CA TYR A 110 -10.06 2.92 -8.16
C TYR A 110 -11.56 2.96 -7.85
N GLU A 111 -12.33 2.02 -8.40
CA GLU A 111 -13.76 1.86 -8.09
C GLU A 111 -13.98 1.52 -6.61
N LEU A 112 -13.00 0.94 -5.91
CA LEU A 112 -13.06 0.74 -4.46
C LEU A 112 -13.17 2.06 -3.70
N GLY A 113 -12.57 3.15 -4.18
CA GLY A 113 -12.70 4.47 -3.57
C GLY A 113 -14.13 4.99 -3.67
N GLU A 114 -14.72 4.93 -4.86
CA GLU A 114 -16.12 5.31 -5.11
C GLU A 114 -17.08 4.49 -4.23
N GLN A 115 -16.87 3.17 -4.16
CA GLN A 115 -17.67 2.25 -3.34
C GLN A 115 -17.53 2.51 -1.84
N THR A 116 -16.31 2.76 -1.35
CA THR A 116 -16.05 2.96 0.08
C THR A 116 -16.70 4.24 0.59
N PHE A 117 -16.63 5.32 -0.20
CA PHE A 117 -17.18 6.61 0.18
C PHE A 117 -18.64 6.81 -0.24
N GLY A 118 -19.17 5.98 -1.14
CA GLY A 118 -20.50 6.15 -1.69
C GLY A 118 -20.65 7.44 -2.52
N VAL A 119 -19.56 7.91 -3.13
CA VAL A 119 -19.53 9.13 -3.96
C VAL A 119 -18.95 8.83 -5.34
N ALA A 120 -19.31 9.65 -6.33
CA ALA A 120 -18.74 9.57 -7.67
C ALA A 120 -17.28 10.06 -7.68
N ARG A 121 -16.48 9.56 -8.64
CA ARG A 121 -15.06 9.91 -8.79
C ARG A 121 -14.73 11.40 -8.84
N ASP A 122 -15.63 12.24 -9.35
CA ASP A 122 -15.44 13.70 -9.44
C ASP A 122 -15.50 14.39 -8.06
N ARG A 123 -15.86 13.64 -7.02
CA ARG A 123 -15.87 14.06 -5.61
C ARG A 123 -14.66 13.53 -4.82
N ILE A 124 -13.75 12.79 -5.45
CA ILE A 124 -12.53 12.24 -4.83
C ILE A 124 -11.32 12.91 -5.49
N LEU A 125 -10.43 13.46 -4.65
CA LEU A 125 -9.14 14.00 -5.07
C LEU A 125 -8.03 12.97 -4.84
#